data_AF-A0A3A8KDW0-F1
#
_entry.id   AF-A0A3A8KDW0-F1
#
_cell.length_a   1.000
_cell.length_b   1.000
_cell.length_c   1.000
_cell.angle_alpha   90.00
_cell.angle_beta   90.00
_cell.angle_gamma   90.00
#
_symmetry.space_group_name_H-M   'P 1'
#
loop_
_entity.id
_entity.type
_entity.pdbx_description
1 polymer ?
#
loop_
_entity_poly.entity_id
_entity_poly.type
_entity_poly.pdbx_seq_one_letter_code
_entity_poly.pdbx_strand_id
1 'polypeptide(L)'
;MQANPGMKLGRWTLRGRLGGGGNGRVWLAISESGEEIAIKTLAKNGPNALKRFRDEVAILKRCSDIEGILPVLDERIPETPGSELAWFGMPRAQGAADVLAEATIFEKAKAIVQIAKTAAALHARDIGHRDIKPANILYRNDRYYLADFGLVTFAEKEDLTGAQEDVGSRWTMAPEMRRFPKDADPRPADVFSLAKTLWILLTREEKGFEGQYNHMSDTSLRKHLPRIHLTGLESLLTDATAHTPELRPTMNEFATRLKDWITEASDYRLHNPLDWDDAQRRLFPISVPIRASWTSLEDITSTLSFLGRISSLGHLMFPKSGGFDLTGADRAREDGCIELWVQGFFVVAKPVRLMFESFGHEPQWNYFRLEIEKLTPTGLYNLAEGATHEDLIDAGGQYHIPGTAPDDEDQEKEAPIKKRKRVFRFFNDGAFLVFQKTAIYNKIPATYRGKHSSISADEFRNIVEGAATTMSKLGIRRHIQTAKNSQP
;
A
#
# COMPACT_ATOMS: atom_id res chain seq x y z
N MET A 1 -1.55 -38.78 26.06
CA MET A 1 -0.07 -38.70 25.88
C MET A 1 0.33 -37.31 25.42
N GLN A 2 1.56 -36.87 25.70
CA GLN A 2 2.17 -35.67 25.10
C GLN A 2 3.31 -36.09 24.17
N ALA A 3 3.42 -35.42 23.03
CA ALA A 3 4.52 -35.61 22.08
C ALA A 3 5.82 -34.98 22.58
N ASN A 4 6.93 -35.71 22.44
CA ASN A 4 8.27 -35.31 22.88
C ASN A 4 9.31 -35.64 21.78
N PRO A 5 10.47 -34.95 21.72
CA PRO A 5 11.59 -35.37 20.88
C PRO A 5 11.98 -36.83 21.14
N GLY A 6 12.29 -37.57 20.08
CA GLY A 6 12.63 -39.00 20.11
C GLY A 6 11.42 -39.94 20.07
N MET A 7 10.18 -39.45 20.25
CA MET A 7 8.99 -40.27 20.13
C MET A 7 8.83 -40.81 18.70
N LYS A 8 8.57 -42.11 18.56
CA LYS A 8 8.20 -42.74 17.28
C LYS A 8 6.69 -42.66 17.06
N LEU A 9 6.29 -42.16 15.90
CA LEU A 9 4.92 -42.11 15.40
C LEU A 9 4.88 -42.78 14.02
N GLY A 10 4.34 -43.99 13.95
CA GLY A 10 4.50 -44.83 12.76
C GLY A 10 5.98 -45.06 12.45
N ARG A 11 6.39 -44.75 11.21
CA ARG A 11 7.80 -44.82 10.76
C ARG A 11 8.64 -43.57 11.09
N TRP A 12 8.04 -42.57 11.73
CA TRP A 12 8.63 -41.25 11.90
C TRP A 12 9.14 -41.04 13.32
N THR A 13 10.35 -40.49 13.46
CA THR A 13 10.91 -40.08 14.75
C THR A 13 10.84 -38.57 14.90
N LEU A 14 10.19 -38.07 15.95
CA LEU A 14 10.12 -36.63 16.24
C LEU A 14 11.50 -36.09 16.61
N ARG A 15 11.93 -34.96 16.02
CA ARG A 15 13.23 -34.34 16.27
C ARG A 15 13.13 -33.05 17.06
N GLY A 16 12.31 -32.11 16.61
CA GLY A 16 12.20 -30.78 17.19
C GLY A 16 10.84 -30.16 16.92
N ARG A 17 10.43 -29.24 17.78
CA ARG A 17 9.16 -28.53 17.60
C ARG A 17 9.34 -27.43 16.54
N LEU A 18 8.47 -27.41 15.53
CA LEU A 18 8.41 -26.37 14.50
C LEU A 18 7.45 -25.24 14.91
N GLY A 19 6.40 -25.58 15.65
CA GLY A 19 5.41 -24.60 16.11
C GLY A 19 4.20 -25.23 16.80
N GLY A 20 3.10 -24.49 16.85
CA GLY A 20 1.79 -24.97 17.28
C GLY A 20 1.05 -24.01 18.20
N GLY A 21 -0.28 -24.10 18.15
CA GLY A 21 -1.22 -23.27 18.91
C GLY A 21 -2.27 -24.12 19.65
N GLY A 22 -3.47 -23.55 19.86
CA GLY A 22 -4.54 -24.18 20.64
C GLY A 22 -5.02 -25.55 20.12
N ASN A 23 -4.90 -25.79 18.81
CA ASN A 23 -5.42 -26.99 18.14
C ASN A 23 -4.39 -28.14 18.03
N GLY A 24 -3.10 -27.88 18.25
CA GLY A 24 -2.08 -28.91 18.08
C GLY A 24 -0.64 -28.39 18.10
N ARG A 25 0.30 -29.32 18.18
CA ARG A 25 1.74 -29.06 18.11
C ARG A 25 2.29 -29.58 16.79
N VAL A 26 3.16 -28.81 16.14
CA VAL A 26 3.80 -29.19 14.87
C VAL A 26 5.26 -29.52 15.13
N TRP A 27 5.70 -30.67 14.62
CA TRP A 27 7.03 -31.23 14.86
C TRP A 27 7.73 -31.53 13.54
N LEU A 28 9.05 -31.35 13.51
CA LEU A 28 9.90 -31.96 12.51
C LEU A 28 10.01 -33.45 12.84
N ALA A 29 9.72 -34.31 11.88
CA ALA A 29 9.88 -35.75 12.01
C ALA A 29 10.71 -36.31 10.86
N ILE A 30 11.52 -37.31 11.15
CA ILE A 30 12.44 -37.92 10.19
C ILE A 30 12.20 -39.43 10.16
N SER A 31 12.11 -40.03 8.97
CA SER A 31 12.02 -41.47 8.79
C SER A 31 13.38 -42.16 9.00
N GLU A 32 13.40 -43.48 9.08
CA GLU A 32 14.66 -44.25 9.10
C GLU A 32 15.47 -44.10 7.81
N SER A 33 14.81 -43.78 6.68
CA SER A 33 15.46 -43.50 5.39
C SER A 33 15.94 -42.05 5.23
N GLY A 34 15.77 -41.19 6.25
CA GLY A 34 16.17 -39.78 6.21
C GLY A 34 15.16 -38.83 5.57
N GLU A 35 13.95 -39.28 5.26
CA GLU A 35 12.87 -38.41 4.73
C GLU A 35 12.38 -37.47 5.83
N GLU A 36 12.23 -36.18 5.54
CA GLU A 36 11.72 -35.17 6.50
C GLU A 36 10.28 -34.77 6.21
N ILE A 37 9.45 -34.73 7.26
CA ILE A 37 8.08 -34.23 7.21
C ILE A 37 7.75 -33.34 8.42
N ALA A 38 6.65 -32.59 8.32
CA ALA A 38 6.03 -31.93 9.47
C ALA A 38 4.89 -32.81 10.00
N ILE A 39 4.86 -33.12 11.29
CA ILE A 39 3.77 -33.85 11.95
C ILE A 39 3.00 -32.91 12.86
N LYS A 40 1.69 -32.75 12.62
CA LYS A 40 0.77 -32.10 13.55
C LYS A 40 0.21 -33.15 14.51
N THR A 41 0.36 -32.94 15.81
CA THR A 41 -0.16 -33.81 16.88
C THR A 41 -1.25 -33.09 17.65
N LEU A 42 -2.32 -33.80 18.01
CA LEU A 42 -3.40 -33.26 18.85
C LEU A 42 -2.90 -32.93 20.26
N ALA A 43 -3.14 -31.70 20.73
CA ALA A 43 -2.65 -31.25 22.03
C ALA A 43 -3.57 -31.60 23.22
N LYS A 44 -4.90 -31.61 23.00
CA LYS A 44 -5.92 -31.87 24.04
C LYS A 44 -6.68 -33.15 23.71
N ASN A 45 -6.78 -34.09 24.67
CA ASN A 45 -7.37 -35.42 24.44
C ASN A 45 -8.90 -35.48 24.68
N GLY A 46 -9.64 -34.45 24.28
CA GLY A 46 -11.10 -34.41 24.43
C GLY A 46 -11.85 -35.02 23.23
N PRO A 47 -13.07 -35.57 23.41
CA PRO A 47 -13.89 -36.09 22.31
C PRO A 47 -14.11 -35.07 21.19
N ASN A 48 -14.47 -33.83 21.54
CA ASN A 48 -14.66 -32.75 20.57
C ASN A 48 -13.36 -32.35 19.86
N ALA A 49 -12.23 -32.37 20.57
CA ALA A 49 -10.93 -32.05 19.98
C ALA A 49 -10.49 -33.12 18.98
N LEU A 50 -10.69 -34.40 19.31
CA LEU A 50 -10.42 -35.51 18.39
C LEU A 50 -11.35 -35.48 17.18
N LYS A 51 -12.64 -35.19 17.37
CA LYS A 51 -13.58 -35.03 16.26
C LYS A 51 -13.11 -33.94 15.29
N ARG A 52 -12.81 -32.73 15.79
CA ARG A 52 -12.30 -31.63 14.96
C ARG A 52 -11.02 -32.00 14.21
N PHE A 53 -10.10 -32.71 14.88
CA PHE A 53 -8.87 -33.17 14.27
C PHE A 53 -9.13 -34.19 13.15
N ARG A 54 -10.07 -35.13 13.36
CA ARG A 54 -10.50 -36.09 12.34
C ARG A 54 -11.12 -35.38 11.14
N ASP A 55 -12.00 -34.41 11.39
CA ASP A 55 -12.67 -33.66 10.34
C ASP A 55 -11.68 -32.80 9.54
N GLU A 56 -10.69 -32.16 10.21
CA GLU A 56 -9.58 -31.43 9.55
C GLU A 56 -8.84 -32.33 8.55
N VAL A 57 -8.46 -33.54 8.98
CA VAL A 57 -7.77 -34.50 8.13
C VAL A 57 -8.64 -34.97 6.96
N ALA A 58 -9.93 -35.20 7.20
CA ALA A 58 -10.88 -35.56 6.14
C ALA A 58 -11.01 -34.45 5.08
N ILE A 59 -11.07 -33.18 5.50
CA ILE A 59 -11.11 -32.02 4.60
C ILE A 59 -9.81 -31.91 3.80
N LEU A 60 -8.64 -32.02 4.46
CA LEU A 60 -7.34 -31.98 3.79
C LEU A 60 -7.23 -33.06 2.70
N LYS A 61 -7.69 -34.28 3.00
CA LYS A 61 -7.74 -35.37 2.02
C LYS A 61 -8.69 -35.07 0.86
N ARG A 62 -9.90 -34.57 1.13
CA ARG A 62 -10.90 -34.18 0.12
C ARG A 62 -10.42 -33.03 -0.79
N CYS A 63 -9.53 -32.18 -0.29
CA CYS A 63 -8.99 -31.02 -1.00
C CYS A 63 -7.56 -31.21 -1.51
N SER A 64 -7.02 -32.43 -1.47
CA SER A 64 -5.63 -32.72 -1.84
C SER A 64 -5.28 -32.43 -3.30
N ASP A 65 -6.28 -32.36 -4.18
CA ASP A 65 -6.15 -31.98 -5.59
C ASP A 65 -6.21 -30.45 -5.82
N ILE A 66 -6.56 -29.67 -4.79
CA ILE A 66 -6.55 -28.21 -4.87
C ILE A 66 -5.12 -27.71 -4.71
N GLU A 67 -4.66 -27.00 -5.74
CA GLU A 67 -3.35 -26.39 -5.77
C GLU A 67 -3.21 -25.33 -4.65
N GLY A 68 -2.25 -25.49 -3.73
CA GLY A 68 -2.11 -24.62 -2.56
C GLY A 68 -2.65 -25.23 -1.26
N ILE A 69 -3.05 -26.50 -1.27
CA ILE A 69 -3.28 -27.33 -0.08
C ILE A 69 -2.15 -28.36 0.03
N LEU A 70 -1.58 -28.53 1.24
CA LEU A 70 -0.58 -29.56 1.48
C LEU A 70 -1.25 -30.94 1.64
N PRO A 71 -0.74 -32.00 0.98
CA PRO A 71 -1.32 -33.33 1.13
C PRO A 71 -1.02 -33.93 2.50
N VAL A 72 -1.92 -34.80 2.96
CA VAL A 72 -1.67 -35.69 4.10
C VAL A 72 -0.85 -36.88 3.61
N LEU A 73 0.37 -37.03 4.13
CA LEU A 73 1.30 -38.09 3.73
C LEU A 73 1.12 -39.36 4.55
N ASP A 74 0.77 -39.21 5.82
CA ASP A 74 0.60 -40.30 6.78
C ASP A 74 -0.27 -39.81 7.95
N GLU A 75 -0.97 -40.71 8.63
CA GLU A 75 -1.81 -40.34 9.77
C GLU A 75 -2.09 -41.49 10.73
N ARG A 76 -2.42 -41.13 11.96
CA ARG A 76 -3.04 -42.01 12.93
C ARG A 76 -4.09 -41.23 13.70
N ILE A 77 -5.35 -41.58 13.51
CA ILE A 77 -6.47 -41.00 14.25
C ILE A 77 -7.13 -42.13 15.03
N PRO A 78 -7.03 -42.17 16.37
CA PRO A 78 -7.71 -43.19 17.17
C PRO A 78 -9.23 -43.04 17.07
N GLU A 79 -9.95 -44.15 17.28
CA GLU A 79 -11.41 -44.12 17.41
C GLU A 79 -11.83 -43.51 18.76
N THR A 80 -11.16 -43.92 19.83
CA THR A 80 -11.47 -43.50 21.19
C THR A 80 -10.52 -42.37 21.66
N PRO A 81 -11.05 -41.23 22.13
CA PRO A 81 -10.25 -40.14 22.71
C PRO A 81 -9.28 -40.63 23.79
N GLY A 82 -8.01 -40.24 23.68
CA GLY A 82 -6.98 -40.54 24.68
C GLY A 82 -6.38 -41.95 24.62
N SER A 83 -6.91 -42.86 23.79
CA SER A 83 -6.35 -44.22 23.61
C SER A 83 -4.94 -44.20 23.00
N GLU A 84 -4.72 -43.34 22.02
CA GLU A 84 -3.44 -43.09 21.38
C GLU A 84 -3.28 -41.60 21.07
N LEU A 85 -2.06 -41.17 20.73
CA LEU A 85 -1.83 -39.80 20.26
C LEU A 85 -2.32 -39.69 18.81
N ALA A 86 -3.27 -38.79 18.55
CA ALA A 86 -3.71 -38.48 17.19
C ALA A 86 -2.69 -37.59 16.48
N TRP A 87 -2.33 -37.93 15.24
CA TRP A 87 -1.39 -37.16 14.43
C TRP A 87 -1.61 -37.34 12.93
N PHE A 88 -1.16 -36.36 12.15
CA PHE A 88 -0.99 -36.50 10.71
C PHE A 88 0.30 -35.81 10.24
N GLY A 89 0.90 -36.35 9.18
CA GLY A 89 2.11 -35.89 8.54
C GLY A 89 1.81 -35.15 7.24
N MET A 90 2.56 -34.08 6.97
CA MET A 90 2.48 -33.27 5.75
C MET A 90 3.89 -32.86 5.31
N PRO A 91 4.09 -32.44 4.05
CA PRO A 91 5.38 -31.93 3.61
C PRO A 91 5.87 -30.77 4.49
N ARG A 92 7.16 -30.74 4.77
CA ARG A 92 7.78 -29.61 5.48
C ARG A 92 7.66 -28.34 4.65
N ALA A 93 7.21 -27.25 5.27
CA ALA A 93 7.08 -25.93 4.69
C ALA A 93 7.49 -24.85 5.70
N GLN A 94 7.88 -23.68 5.21
CA GLN A 94 8.22 -22.51 6.03
C GLN A 94 6.99 -21.63 6.25
N GLY A 95 6.93 -20.85 7.34
CA GLY A 95 5.90 -19.83 7.49
C GLY A 95 6.06 -18.72 6.45
N ALA A 96 4.98 -18.35 5.77
CA ALA A 96 5.04 -17.33 4.73
C ALA A 96 5.40 -15.94 5.27
N ALA A 97 5.04 -15.63 6.53
CA ALA A 97 5.42 -14.38 7.18
C ALA A 97 6.94 -14.18 7.25
N ASP A 98 7.69 -15.25 7.55
CA ASP A 98 9.16 -15.20 7.62
C ASP A 98 9.77 -14.98 6.24
N VAL A 99 9.27 -15.70 5.23
CA VAL A 99 9.72 -15.59 3.83
C VAL A 99 9.40 -14.20 3.27
N LEU A 100 8.24 -13.66 3.62
CA LEU A 100 7.76 -12.38 3.13
C LEU A 100 8.26 -11.19 3.94
N ALA A 101 9.02 -11.39 5.03
CA ALA A 101 9.45 -10.30 5.91
C ALA A 101 10.14 -9.18 5.11
N GLU A 102 11.13 -9.55 4.29
CA GLU A 102 11.91 -8.63 3.45
C GLU A 102 11.49 -8.59 1.98
N ALA A 103 10.37 -9.26 1.65
CA ALA A 103 9.81 -9.19 0.30
C ALA A 103 9.22 -7.80 0.01
N THR A 104 9.27 -7.41 -1.26
CA THR A 104 8.61 -6.20 -1.76
C THR A 104 7.09 -6.28 -1.54
N ILE A 105 6.44 -5.12 -1.50
CA ILE A 105 4.98 -5.03 -1.39
C ILE A 105 4.26 -5.78 -2.53
N PHE A 106 4.86 -5.81 -3.72
CA PHE A 106 4.29 -6.51 -4.88
C PHE A 106 4.43 -8.03 -4.74
N GLU A 107 5.53 -8.54 -4.20
CA GLU A 107 5.70 -9.98 -3.92
C GLU A 107 4.73 -10.45 -2.84
N LYS A 108 4.54 -9.66 -1.77
CA LYS A 108 3.53 -9.91 -0.74
C LYS A 108 2.12 -9.97 -1.33
N ALA A 109 1.77 -9.02 -2.19
CA ALA A 109 0.48 -9.00 -2.85
C ALA A 109 0.30 -10.19 -3.81
N LYS A 110 1.34 -10.57 -4.58
CA LYS A 110 1.33 -11.76 -5.44
C LYS A 110 1.13 -13.05 -4.64
N ALA A 111 1.73 -13.16 -3.45
CA ALA A 111 1.49 -14.28 -2.53
C ALA A 111 0.02 -14.36 -2.14
N ILE A 112 -0.59 -13.23 -1.78
CA ILE A 112 -2.03 -13.16 -1.44
C ILE A 112 -2.92 -13.46 -2.64
N VAL A 113 -2.54 -13.10 -3.88
CA VAL A 113 -3.26 -13.54 -5.08
C VAL A 113 -3.27 -15.07 -5.20
N GLN A 114 -2.16 -15.76 -4.90
CA GLN A 114 -2.15 -17.23 -4.90
C GLN A 114 -3.10 -17.80 -3.84
N ILE A 115 -3.07 -17.25 -2.63
CA ILE A 115 -3.95 -17.68 -1.54
C ILE A 115 -5.42 -17.41 -1.83
N ALA A 116 -5.74 -16.27 -2.45
CA ALA A 116 -7.10 -15.96 -2.91
C ALA A 116 -7.60 -17.01 -3.92
N LYS A 117 -6.76 -17.44 -4.86
CA LYS A 117 -7.12 -18.50 -5.82
C LYS A 117 -7.36 -19.84 -5.13
N THR A 118 -6.52 -20.22 -4.16
CA THR A 118 -6.72 -21.43 -3.35
C THR A 118 -8.04 -21.37 -2.58
N ALA A 119 -8.32 -20.24 -1.94
CA ALA A 119 -9.57 -20.04 -1.20
C ALA A 119 -10.81 -20.02 -2.13
N ALA A 120 -10.71 -19.44 -3.32
CA ALA A 120 -11.79 -19.49 -4.30
C ALA A 120 -12.09 -20.93 -4.76
N ALA A 121 -11.05 -21.77 -4.93
CA ALA A 121 -11.23 -23.18 -5.25
C ALA A 121 -11.88 -23.97 -4.09
N LEU A 122 -11.60 -23.62 -2.84
CA LEU A 122 -12.31 -24.16 -1.68
C LEU A 122 -13.78 -23.71 -1.67
N HIS A 123 -14.04 -22.42 -1.90
CA HIS A 123 -15.39 -21.86 -1.94
C HIS A 123 -16.26 -22.51 -3.00
N ALA A 124 -15.68 -22.88 -4.15
CA ALA A 124 -16.37 -23.61 -5.22
C ALA A 124 -16.81 -25.04 -4.81
N ARG A 125 -16.33 -25.56 -3.67
CA ARG A 125 -16.74 -26.84 -3.07
C ARG A 125 -17.56 -26.66 -1.80
N ASP A 126 -18.07 -25.44 -1.57
CA ASP A 126 -18.76 -25.01 -0.35
C ASP A 126 -17.94 -25.18 0.94
N ILE A 127 -16.61 -25.05 0.82
CA ILE A 127 -15.68 -25.12 1.95
C ILE A 127 -15.13 -23.72 2.19
N GLY A 128 -15.37 -23.15 3.36
CA GLY A 128 -14.69 -21.93 3.82
C GLY A 128 -13.63 -22.24 4.87
N HIS A 129 -12.51 -21.52 4.84
CA HIS A 129 -11.35 -21.74 5.70
C HIS A 129 -11.58 -21.27 7.14
N ARG A 130 -12.25 -20.12 7.32
CA ARG A 130 -12.67 -19.49 8.59
C ARG A 130 -11.55 -18.98 9.52
N ASP A 131 -10.28 -19.31 9.25
CA ASP A 131 -9.11 -18.80 10.00
C ASP A 131 -7.97 -18.33 9.08
N ILE A 132 -8.26 -17.54 8.05
CA ILE A 132 -7.21 -16.99 7.20
C ILE A 132 -6.44 -15.91 7.98
N LYS A 133 -5.13 -16.13 8.17
CA LYS A 133 -4.20 -15.23 8.87
C LYS A 133 -2.76 -15.52 8.44
N PRO A 134 -1.80 -14.60 8.64
CA PRO A 134 -0.40 -14.82 8.25
C PRO A 134 0.21 -16.13 8.78
N ALA A 135 -0.12 -16.51 10.00
CA ALA A 135 0.38 -17.74 10.65
C ALA A 135 -0.11 -19.05 9.98
N ASN A 136 -1.20 -18.99 9.21
CA ASN A 136 -1.79 -20.12 8.52
C ASN A 136 -1.43 -20.17 7.03
N ILE A 137 -0.50 -19.32 6.59
CA ILE A 137 0.05 -19.34 5.23
C ILE A 137 1.46 -19.92 5.30
N LEU A 138 1.69 -20.98 4.53
CA LEU A 138 2.98 -21.65 4.41
C LEU A 138 3.61 -21.39 3.04
N TYR A 139 4.91 -21.56 2.95
CA TYR A 139 5.71 -21.42 1.73
C TYR A 139 6.54 -22.68 1.49
N ARG A 140 6.48 -23.21 0.27
CA ARG A 140 7.27 -24.36 -0.17
C ARG A 140 7.42 -24.35 -1.69
N ASN A 141 8.64 -24.59 -2.19
CA ASN A 141 8.92 -24.71 -3.64
C ASN A 141 8.28 -23.59 -4.48
N ASP A 142 8.53 -22.33 -4.10
CA ASP A 142 8.03 -21.13 -4.79
C ASP A 142 6.50 -21.01 -4.87
N ARG A 143 5.80 -21.65 -3.93
CA ARG A 143 4.34 -21.61 -3.81
C ARG A 143 3.90 -21.36 -2.37
N TYR A 144 2.78 -20.64 -2.24
CA TYR A 144 2.10 -20.43 -0.97
C TYR A 144 0.93 -21.41 -0.77
N TYR A 145 0.76 -21.87 0.47
CA TYR A 145 -0.23 -22.87 0.86
C TYR A 145 -1.07 -22.39 2.03
N LEU A 146 -2.35 -22.75 2.05
CA LEU A 146 -3.22 -22.58 3.22
C LEU A 146 -3.09 -23.79 4.14
N ALA A 147 -2.99 -23.53 5.44
CA ALA A 147 -2.88 -24.53 6.49
C ALA A 147 -3.86 -24.26 7.64
N ASP A 148 -4.06 -25.27 8.49
CA ASP A 148 -4.93 -25.24 9.67
C ASP A 148 -6.42 -25.05 9.35
N PHE A 149 -7.05 -26.15 8.91
CA PHE A 149 -8.49 -26.24 8.61
C PHE A 149 -9.34 -26.48 9.88
N GLY A 150 -8.76 -26.27 11.06
CA GLY A 150 -9.38 -26.60 12.35
C GLY A 150 -10.70 -25.87 12.61
N LEU A 151 -10.98 -24.75 11.92
CA LEU A 151 -12.23 -23.99 12.05
C LEU A 151 -13.32 -24.32 11.01
N VAL A 152 -13.04 -25.16 10.01
CA VAL A 152 -13.99 -25.45 8.92
C VAL A 152 -15.26 -26.16 9.42
N THR A 153 -15.17 -26.90 10.53
CA THR A 153 -16.23 -27.78 11.04
C THR A 153 -17.17 -27.17 12.08
N PHE A 154 -16.99 -25.89 12.42
CA PHE A 154 -17.86 -25.17 13.38
C PHE A 154 -19.31 -25.02 12.89
N ALA A 155 -19.60 -25.31 11.61
CA ALA A 155 -20.95 -25.34 11.08
C ALA A 155 -21.82 -26.46 11.68
N GLU A 156 -21.24 -27.57 12.17
CA GLU A 156 -22.05 -28.78 12.40
C GLU A 156 -22.39 -29.13 13.86
N LYS A 157 -21.75 -28.58 14.90
CA LYS A 157 -22.13 -28.84 16.32
C LYS A 157 -21.36 -27.98 17.36
N GLU A 158 -22.13 -27.42 18.30
CA GLU A 158 -21.77 -26.81 19.62
C GLU A 158 -21.32 -25.35 19.73
N ASP A 159 -21.72 -24.74 20.85
CA ASP A 159 -21.57 -23.32 21.23
C ASP A 159 -20.12 -22.89 21.49
N LEU A 160 -19.82 -21.66 21.06
CA LEU A 160 -18.48 -21.11 20.92
C LEU A 160 -17.83 -20.59 22.22
N THR A 161 -18.37 -20.86 23.39
CA THR A 161 -17.91 -20.20 24.62
C THR A 161 -16.57 -20.73 25.19
N GLY A 162 -15.94 -21.72 24.56
CA GLY A 162 -14.76 -22.42 25.12
C GLY A 162 -13.47 -22.41 24.28
N ALA A 163 -13.47 -21.85 23.06
CA ALA A 163 -12.22 -21.73 22.31
C ALA A 163 -11.43 -20.56 22.91
N GLN A 164 -10.34 -20.86 23.62
CA GLN A 164 -9.29 -19.87 23.90
C GLN A 164 -8.96 -19.18 22.58
N GLU A 165 -9.43 -17.95 22.41
CA GLU A 165 -9.10 -17.10 21.28
C GLU A 165 -7.57 -17.02 21.24
N ASP A 166 -6.94 -17.58 20.21
CA ASP A 166 -5.59 -17.14 19.90
C ASP A 166 -5.71 -15.63 19.68
N VAL A 167 -5.01 -14.85 20.51
CA VAL A 167 -5.05 -13.39 20.53
C VAL A 167 -4.79 -12.78 19.14
N GLY A 168 -4.23 -13.56 18.19
CA GLY A 168 -4.04 -13.25 16.79
C GLY A 168 -5.28 -13.42 15.89
N SER A 169 -6.11 -14.46 16.06
CA SER A 169 -7.27 -14.71 15.17
C SER A 169 -8.33 -13.61 15.27
N ARG A 170 -8.49 -12.98 16.44
CA ARG A 170 -9.46 -11.87 16.61
C ARG A 170 -9.22 -10.68 15.66
N TRP A 171 -7.97 -10.51 15.20
CA TRP A 171 -7.58 -9.37 14.36
C TRP A 171 -7.82 -9.59 12.87
N THR A 172 -8.07 -10.84 12.45
CA THR A 172 -8.45 -11.17 11.08
C THR A 172 -9.88 -11.70 10.98
N MET A 173 -10.51 -12.12 12.08
CA MET A 173 -11.85 -12.72 12.08
C MET A 173 -12.95 -11.70 11.76
N ALA A 174 -13.84 -12.09 10.83
CA ALA A 174 -14.98 -11.27 10.44
C ALA A 174 -15.98 -11.07 11.60
N PRO A 175 -16.67 -9.91 11.68
CA PRO A 175 -17.60 -9.62 12.78
C PRO A 175 -18.74 -10.63 12.92
N GLU A 176 -19.33 -11.07 11.81
CA GLU A 176 -20.40 -12.06 11.78
C GLU A 176 -19.91 -13.44 12.23
N MET A 177 -18.66 -13.81 11.93
CA MET A 177 -18.07 -15.06 12.45
C MET A 177 -17.83 -15.01 13.96
N ARG A 178 -17.55 -13.84 14.52
CA ARG A 178 -17.46 -13.66 15.99
C ARG A 178 -18.81 -13.73 16.68
N ARG A 179 -19.86 -13.20 16.04
CA ARG A 179 -21.21 -13.11 16.63
C ARG A 179 -22.03 -14.40 16.43
N PHE A 180 -22.03 -14.93 15.21
CA PHE A 180 -22.88 -16.03 14.75
C PHE A 180 -22.06 -17.06 13.94
N PRO A 181 -21.07 -17.70 14.58
CA PRO A 181 -20.11 -18.61 13.94
C PRO A 181 -20.70 -19.82 13.20
N LYS A 182 -21.92 -20.23 13.59
CA LYS A 182 -22.62 -21.40 13.03
C LYS A 182 -23.41 -21.01 11.78
N ASP A 183 -24.06 -19.86 11.82
CA ASP A 183 -25.02 -19.40 10.80
C ASP A 183 -24.37 -18.50 9.74
N ALA A 184 -23.20 -17.93 10.04
CA ALA A 184 -22.48 -17.08 9.10
C ALA A 184 -21.94 -17.88 7.90
N ASP A 185 -22.17 -17.35 6.69
CA ASP A 185 -21.53 -17.85 5.48
C ASP A 185 -20.01 -17.62 5.58
N PRO A 186 -19.19 -18.69 5.52
CA PRO A 186 -17.75 -18.53 5.70
C PRO A 186 -17.06 -17.89 4.48
N ARG A 187 -17.71 -17.86 3.30
CA ARG A 187 -17.11 -17.33 2.07
C ARG A 187 -16.82 -15.83 2.14
N PRO A 188 -17.79 -14.94 2.45
CA PRO A 188 -17.51 -13.52 2.66
C PRO A 188 -16.65 -13.26 3.90
N ALA A 189 -16.68 -14.14 4.90
CA ALA A 189 -15.81 -14.04 6.07
C ALA A 189 -14.34 -14.28 5.71
N ASP A 190 -14.04 -15.26 4.85
CA ASP A 190 -12.69 -15.51 4.36
C ASP A 190 -12.14 -14.33 3.56
N VAL A 191 -12.99 -13.64 2.77
CA VAL A 191 -12.60 -12.41 2.05
C VAL A 191 -12.17 -11.32 3.04
N PHE A 192 -12.94 -11.13 4.11
CA PHE A 192 -12.60 -10.20 5.18
C PHE A 192 -11.26 -10.57 5.83
N SER A 193 -11.08 -11.84 6.18
CA SER A 193 -9.85 -12.33 6.81
C SER A 193 -8.63 -12.23 5.90
N LEU A 194 -8.78 -12.46 4.58
CA LEU A 194 -7.70 -12.30 3.62
C LEU A 194 -7.33 -10.83 3.42
N ALA A 195 -8.30 -9.92 3.41
CA ALA A 195 -8.03 -8.47 3.35
C ALA A 195 -7.23 -7.98 4.57
N LYS A 196 -7.59 -8.43 5.77
CA LYS A 196 -6.83 -8.17 7.00
C LYS A 196 -5.42 -8.75 6.94
N THR A 197 -5.30 -9.98 6.43
CA THR A 197 -4.01 -10.67 6.26
C THR A 197 -3.10 -9.91 5.30
N LEU A 198 -3.63 -9.45 4.17
CA LEU A 198 -2.90 -8.61 3.22
C LEU A 198 -2.39 -7.34 3.88
N TRP A 199 -3.27 -6.62 4.59
CA TRP A 199 -2.90 -5.39 5.29
C TRP A 199 -1.77 -5.64 6.32
N ILE A 200 -1.89 -6.68 7.16
CA ILE A 200 -0.87 -7.05 8.16
C ILE A 200 0.48 -7.32 7.49
N LEU A 201 0.51 -8.09 6.40
CA LEU A 201 1.76 -8.39 5.69
C LEU A 201 2.40 -7.14 5.07
N LEU A 202 1.58 -6.21 4.56
CA LEU A 202 2.03 -4.98 3.94
C LEU A 202 2.58 -3.97 4.96
N THR A 203 1.91 -3.80 6.10
CA THR A 203 2.29 -2.82 7.12
C THR A 203 3.31 -3.35 8.12
N ARG A 204 3.46 -4.67 8.24
CA ARG A 204 4.23 -5.37 9.28
C ARG A 204 3.70 -5.14 10.70
N GLU A 205 2.48 -4.62 10.84
CA GLU A 205 1.82 -4.46 12.13
C GLU A 205 1.39 -5.82 12.69
N GLU A 206 1.57 -6.04 13.99
CA GLU A 206 1.20 -7.31 14.63
C GLU A 206 -0.33 -7.51 14.66
N LYS A 207 -1.08 -6.41 14.74
CA LYS A 207 -2.54 -6.41 14.89
C LYS A 207 -3.19 -5.79 13.67
N GLY A 208 -4.13 -6.51 13.07
CA GLY A 208 -5.01 -5.97 12.04
C GLY A 208 -5.88 -4.83 12.58
N PHE A 209 -6.31 -3.94 11.69
CA PHE A 209 -7.24 -2.86 12.02
C PHE A 209 -8.59 -3.38 12.54
N GLU A 210 -9.38 -2.54 13.21
CA GLU A 210 -10.74 -2.90 13.62
C GLU A 210 -11.77 -2.58 12.53
N GLY A 211 -12.85 -3.36 12.46
CA GLY A 211 -13.99 -3.09 11.57
C GLY A 211 -13.64 -3.04 10.07
N GLN A 212 -14.37 -2.19 9.33
CA GLN A 212 -14.13 -1.92 7.92
C GLN A 212 -12.93 -1.00 7.72
N TYR A 213 -12.18 -1.24 6.65
CA TYR A 213 -11.00 -0.47 6.30
C TYR A 213 -11.37 0.97 5.93
N ASN A 214 -10.64 1.93 6.51
CA ASN A 214 -10.85 3.35 6.29
C ASN A 214 -9.52 4.04 5.97
N HIS A 215 -9.33 4.43 4.71
CA HIS A 215 -8.13 5.12 4.24
C HIS A 215 -7.93 6.52 4.84
N MET A 216 -8.94 7.07 5.54
CA MET A 216 -8.89 8.37 6.21
C MET A 216 -8.51 8.29 7.69
N SER A 217 -8.35 7.09 8.25
CA SER A 217 -7.98 6.89 9.67
C SER A 217 -6.51 6.50 9.85
N ASP A 218 -6.13 6.18 11.08
CA ASP A 218 -4.78 5.71 11.42
C ASP A 218 -4.39 4.39 10.75
N THR A 219 -5.35 3.66 10.18
CA THR A 219 -5.11 2.37 9.52
C THR A 219 -4.78 2.50 8.04
N SER A 220 -4.75 3.73 7.52
CA SER A 220 -4.44 4.06 6.13
C SER A 220 -3.10 3.47 5.67
N LEU A 221 -3.10 2.78 4.52
CA LEU A 221 -1.90 2.19 3.96
C LEU A 221 -0.91 3.28 3.54
N ARG A 222 -1.40 4.49 3.22
CA ARG A 222 -0.58 5.64 2.85
C ARG A 222 0.39 6.06 3.96
N LYS A 223 0.09 5.77 5.23
CA LYS A 223 1.00 6.03 6.36
C LYS A 223 2.21 5.08 6.34
N HIS A 224 2.00 3.84 5.92
CA HIS A 224 3.03 2.80 5.87
C HIS A 224 3.76 2.78 4.52
N LEU A 225 3.08 3.15 3.43
CA LEU A 225 3.53 3.01 2.05
C LEU A 225 3.39 4.33 1.26
N PRO A 226 4.04 5.44 1.70
CA PRO A 226 3.79 6.79 1.17
C PRO A 226 4.21 7.00 -0.30
N ARG A 227 4.93 6.06 -0.91
CA ARG A 227 5.45 6.15 -2.28
C ARG A 227 4.83 5.14 -3.25
N ILE A 228 3.81 4.41 -2.80
CA ILE A 228 3.12 3.40 -3.61
C ILE A 228 1.77 3.96 -4.05
N HIS A 229 1.38 3.70 -5.30
CA HIS A 229 0.01 3.96 -5.75
C HIS A 229 -0.95 2.99 -5.05
N LEU A 230 -1.92 3.51 -4.30
CA LEU A 230 -2.74 2.71 -3.38
C LEU A 230 -4.25 2.74 -3.68
N THR A 231 -4.73 3.57 -4.60
CA THR A 231 -6.17 3.83 -4.79
C THR A 231 -6.97 2.55 -5.02
N GLY A 232 -6.55 1.70 -5.97
CA GLY A 232 -7.22 0.43 -6.25
C GLY A 232 -7.18 -0.56 -5.07
N LEU A 233 -6.05 -0.61 -4.35
CA LEU A 233 -5.87 -1.48 -3.19
C LEU A 233 -6.69 -1.02 -1.97
N GLU A 234 -6.70 0.27 -1.66
CA GLU A 234 -7.48 0.81 -0.55
C GLU A 234 -8.99 0.63 -0.78
N SER A 235 -9.45 0.84 -2.02
CA SER A 235 -10.83 0.53 -2.40
C SER A 235 -11.15 -0.95 -2.21
N LEU A 236 -10.25 -1.85 -2.65
CA LEU A 236 -10.42 -3.29 -2.43
C LEU A 236 -10.50 -3.64 -0.95
N LEU A 237 -9.62 -3.08 -0.11
CA LEU A 237 -9.65 -3.33 1.33
C LEU A 237 -10.93 -2.81 1.99
N THR A 238 -11.44 -1.63 1.58
CA THR A 238 -12.71 -1.09 2.06
C THR A 238 -13.87 -2.03 1.73
N ASP A 239 -13.98 -2.48 0.47
CA ASP A 239 -15.09 -3.35 0.05
C ASP A 239 -14.97 -4.75 0.67
N ALA A 240 -13.77 -5.33 0.68
CA ALA A 240 -13.49 -6.66 1.24
C ALA A 240 -13.71 -6.73 2.76
N THR A 241 -13.71 -5.59 3.46
CA THR A 241 -13.97 -5.52 4.90
C THR A 241 -15.30 -4.85 5.25
N ALA A 242 -16.23 -4.75 4.29
CA ALA A 242 -17.56 -4.21 4.53
C ALA A 242 -18.25 -4.91 5.71
N HIS A 243 -18.95 -4.13 6.54
CA HIS A 243 -19.69 -4.65 7.69
C HIS A 243 -20.79 -5.63 7.28
N THR A 244 -21.46 -5.35 6.16
CA THR A 244 -22.46 -6.22 5.52
C THR A 244 -21.75 -7.25 4.63
N PRO A 245 -21.80 -8.56 4.95
CA PRO A 245 -21.07 -9.60 4.22
C PRO A 245 -21.39 -9.66 2.72
N GLU A 246 -22.63 -9.39 2.34
CA GLU A 246 -23.14 -9.47 0.96
C GLU A 246 -22.61 -8.36 0.05
N LEU A 247 -22.07 -7.28 0.63
CA LEU A 247 -21.43 -6.19 -0.11
C LEU A 247 -19.95 -6.46 -0.40
N ARG A 248 -19.37 -7.52 0.18
CA ARG A 248 -17.97 -7.88 -0.05
C ARG A 248 -17.84 -8.53 -1.43
N PRO A 249 -16.73 -8.29 -2.15
CA PRO A 249 -16.44 -9.02 -3.38
C PRO A 249 -16.33 -10.52 -3.11
N THR A 250 -16.55 -11.33 -4.14
CA THR A 250 -16.19 -12.75 -4.10
C THR A 250 -14.68 -12.92 -4.01
N MET A 251 -14.20 -14.10 -3.60
CA MET A 251 -12.76 -14.38 -3.55
C MET A 251 -12.08 -14.29 -4.93
N ASN A 252 -12.80 -14.62 -6.02
CA ASN A 252 -12.30 -14.45 -7.40
C ASN A 252 -12.17 -12.96 -7.79
N GLU A 253 -13.15 -12.14 -7.43
CA GLU A 253 -13.10 -10.69 -7.64
C GLU A 253 -11.98 -10.06 -6.82
N PHE A 254 -11.78 -10.49 -5.57
CA PHE A 254 -10.66 -10.06 -4.73
C PHE A 254 -9.32 -10.36 -5.40
N ALA A 255 -9.12 -11.60 -5.88
CA ALA A 255 -7.90 -12.01 -6.57
C ALA A 255 -7.65 -11.18 -7.85
N THR A 256 -8.71 -10.90 -8.61
CA THR A 256 -8.65 -10.13 -9.86
C THR A 256 -8.29 -8.68 -9.60
N ARG A 257 -9.03 -8.00 -8.71
CA ARG A 257 -8.78 -6.60 -8.33
C ARG A 257 -7.38 -6.40 -7.75
N LEU A 258 -6.89 -7.35 -6.94
CA LEU A 258 -5.53 -7.29 -6.40
C LEU A 258 -4.47 -7.44 -7.49
N LYS A 259 -4.70 -8.34 -8.47
CA LYS A 259 -3.80 -8.51 -9.62
C LYS A 259 -3.78 -7.27 -10.53
N ASP A 260 -4.93 -6.66 -10.75
CA ASP A 260 -5.06 -5.44 -11.54
C ASP A 260 -4.29 -4.30 -10.87
N TRP A 261 -4.47 -4.12 -9.56
CA TRP A 261 -3.69 -3.16 -8.78
C TRP A 261 -2.17 -3.41 -8.85
N ILE A 262 -1.71 -4.67 -8.77
CA ILE A 262 -0.27 -4.99 -8.92
C ILE A 262 0.24 -4.50 -10.28
N THR A 263 -0.55 -4.69 -11.35
CA THR A 263 -0.19 -4.28 -12.71
C THR A 263 -0.14 -2.76 -12.83
N GLU A 264 -1.17 -2.08 -12.32
CA GLU A 264 -1.27 -0.62 -12.35
C GLU A 264 -0.16 0.06 -11.52
N ALA A 265 0.02 -0.36 -10.27
CA ALA A 265 0.95 0.26 -9.34
C ALA A 265 2.42 -0.05 -9.65
N SER A 266 2.72 -1.10 -10.42
CA SER A 266 4.10 -1.41 -10.86
C SER A 266 4.50 -0.73 -12.18
N ASP A 267 3.55 -0.24 -12.98
CA ASP A 267 3.83 0.54 -14.18
C ASP A 267 3.58 2.03 -13.94
N TYR A 268 4.68 2.79 -13.90
CA TYR A 268 4.65 4.23 -13.72
C TYR A 268 3.72 4.97 -14.69
N ARG A 269 3.63 4.51 -15.93
CA ARG A 269 2.80 5.16 -16.96
C ARG A 269 1.31 4.91 -16.72
N LEU A 270 0.95 3.80 -16.06
CA LEU A 270 -0.43 3.47 -15.73
C LEU A 270 -0.89 4.19 -14.47
N HIS A 271 -0.08 4.23 -13.41
CA HIS A 271 -0.55 4.85 -12.16
C HIS A 271 -0.39 6.38 -12.12
N ASN A 272 0.51 7.00 -12.90
CA ASN A 272 0.72 8.45 -12.86
C ASN A 272 -0.56 9.28 -13.08
N PRO A 273 -1.42 8.96 -14.08
CA PRO A 273 -2.69 9.66 -14.26
C PRO A 273 -3.72 9.36 -13.17
N LEU A 274 -3.70 8.16 -12.59
CA LEU A 274 -4.59 7.76 -11.50
C LEU A 274 -4.25 8.50 -10.21
N ASP A 275 -2.96 8.65 -9.89
CA ASP A 275 -2.51 9.48 -8.77
C ASP A 275 -2.95 10.94 -8.93
N TRP A 276 -2.97 11.44 -10.17
CA TRP A 276 -3.38 12.82 -10.46
C TRP A 276 -4.88 13.01 -10.29
N ASP A 277 -5.70 12.03 -10.69
CA ASP A 277 -7.14 12.03 -10.42
C ASP A 277 -7.43 11.92 -8.92
N ASP A 278 -6.74 11.03 -8.20
CA ASP A 278 -6.84 10.86 -6.73
C ASP A 278 -6.51 12.18 -6.01
N ALA A 279 -5.42 12.84 -6.40
CA ALA A 279 -5.02 14.14 -5.83
C ALA A 279 -6.09 15.22 -6.04
N GLN A 280 -6.67 15.30 -7.24
CA GLN A 280 -7.74 16.26 -7.53
C GLN A 280 -9.01 15.97 -6.75
N ARG A 281 -9.44 14.71 -6.64
CA ARG A 281 -10.61 14.34 -5.82
C ARG A 281 -10.40 14.65 -4.34
N ARG A 282 -9.17 14.55 -3.84
CA ARG A 282 -8.84 14.89 -2.45
C ARG A 282 -8.84 16.39 -2.19
N LEU A 283 -8.37 17.19 -3.15
CA LEU A 283 -8.46 18.65 -3.09
C LEU A 283 -9.91 19.14 -3.30
N PHE A 284 -10.70 18.41 -4.09
CA PHE A 284 -12.05 18.79 -4.49
C PHE A 284 -13.04 17.61 -4.29
N PRO A 285 -13.43 17.31 -3.05
CA PRO A 285 -14.18 16.09 -2.71
C PRO A 285 -15.60 16.03 -3.28
N ILE A 286 -16.21 17.17 -3.60
CA ILE A 286 -17.55 17.23 -4.20
C ILE A 286 -17.47 17.07 -5.72
N SER A 287 -16.69 17.94 -6.37
CA SER A 287 -16.49 17.96 -7.81
C SER A 287 -15.22 18.74 -8.15
N VAL A 288 -14.44 18.27 -9.11
CA VAL A 288 -13.26 19.00 -9.60
C VAL A 288 -13.72 20.22 -10.39
N PRO A 289 -13.43 21.45 -9.93
CA PRO A 289 -13.86 22.66 -10.63
C PRO A 289 -13.03 22.87 -11.90
N ILE A 290 -13.55 23.65 -12.85
CA ILE A 290 -12.79 24.08 -14.04
C ILE A 290 -11.61 24.97 -13.64
N ARG A 291 -11.79 25.79 -12.59
CA ARG A 291 -10.78 26.70 -12.06
C ARG A 291 -10.92 26.82 -10.55
N ALA A 292 -9.79 26.84 -9.84
CA ALA A 292 -9.73 27.22 -8.43
C ALA A 292 -8.51 28.11 -8.18
N SER A 293 -8.54 28.93 -7.13
CA SER A 293 -7.42 29.80 -6.78
C SER A 293 -7.26 29.94 -5.27
N TRP A 294 -6.01 29.92 -4.81
CA TRP A 294 -5.61 30.21 -3.45
C TRP A 294 -4.72 31.45 -3.44
N THR A 295 -5.02 32.38 -2.53
CA THR A 295 -4.27 33.64 -2.35
C THR A 295 -3.65 33.76 -0.97
N SER A 296 -4.12 32.99 0.01
CA SER A 296 -3.51 32.95 1.35
C SER A 296 -2.21 32.16 1.31
N LEU A 297 -1.19 32.65 2.01
CA LEU A 297 0.11 31.98 2.11
C LEU A 297 -0.02 30.55 2.66
N GLU A 298 -0.91 30.35 3.62
CA GLU A 298 -1.16 29.07 4.28
C GLU A 298 -1.77 28.03 3.35
N ASP A 299 -2.80 28.40 2.58
CA ASP A 299 -3.46 27.47 1.67
C ASP A 299 -2.56 27.12 0.48
N ILE A 300 -1.81 28.10 -0.04
CA ILE A 300 -0.82 27.88 -1.11
C ILE A 300 0.22 26.87 -0.63
N THR A 301 0.79 27.10 0.55
CA THR A 301 1.82 26.23 1.13
C THR A 301 1.28 24.82 1.38
N SER A 302 0.10 24.71 2.00
CA SER A 302 -0.53 23.42 2.31
C SER A 302 -0.85 22.63 1.04
N THR A 303 -1.35 23.30 0.00
CA THR A 303 -1.66 22.69 -1.30
C THR A 303 -0.39 22.21 -2.01
N LEU A 304 0.67 23.02 -2.05
CA LEU A 304 1.94 22.63 -2.67
C LEU A 304 2.64 21.52 -1.89
N SER A 305 2.59 21.56 -0.56
CA SER A 305 3.12 20.50 0.31
C SER A 305 2.38 19.18 0.08
N PHE A 306 1.05 19.24 -0.08
CA PHE A 306 0.23 18.09 -0.45
C PHE A 306 0.65 17.50 -1.81
N LEU A 307 0.77 18.35 -2.85
CA LEU A 307 1.17 17.91 -4.19
C LEU A 307 2.58 17.31 -4.20
N GLY A 308 3.52 17.90 -3.47
CA GLY A 308 4.90 17.42 -3.39
C GLY A 308 5.07 16.06 -2.72
N ARG A 309 4.13 15.67 -1.84
CA ARG A 309 4.13 14.31 -1.24
C ARG A 309 3.72 13.22 -2.22
N ILE A 310 3.11 13.58 -3.35
CA ILE A 310 2.67 12.62 -4.35
C ILE A 310 3.74 12.55 -5.44
N SER A 311 4.60 11.54 -5.34
CA SER A 311 5.83 11.40 -6.14
C SER A 311 5.62 11.45 -7.66
N SER A 312 4.42 11.11 -8.14
CA SER A 312 4.00 11.13 -9.53
C SER A 312 3.62 12.53 -10.05
N LEU A 313 3.36 13.49 -9.17
CA LEU A 313 2.70 14.75 -9.54
C LEU A 313 3.60 15.98 -9.46
N GLY A 314 4.69 15.90 -8.69
CA GLY A 314 5.48 17.06 -8.30
C GLY A 314 6.35 17.71 -9.39
N HIS A 315 6.19 17.47 -10.70
CA HIS A 315 7.12 18.12 -11.65
C HIS A 315 6.87 19.62 -11.73
N LEU A 316 7.74 20.40 -11.09
CA LEU A 316 7.70 21.85 -11.01
C LEU A 316 8.56 22.43 -12.13
N MET A 317 7.91 23.05 -13.11
CA MET A 317 8.58 23.80 -14.16
C MET A 317 8.90 25.22 -13.67
N PHE A 318 10.11 25.67 -13.96
CA PHE A 318 10.61 26.95 -13.49
C PHE A 318 10.29 28.08 -14.49
N PRO A 319 10.18 29.33 -14.01
CA PRO A 319 9.76 30.47 -14.83
C PRO A 319 10.51 30.65 -16.16
N LYS A 320 11.84 30.45 -16.19
CA LYS A 320 12.65 30.64 -17.40
C LYS A 320 13.15 29.35 -18.04
N SER A 321 13.60 28.38 -17.26
CA SER A 321 14.12 27.13 -17.83
C SER A 321 14.18 25.99 -16.84
N GLY A 322 13.96 24.78 -17.35
CA GLY A 322 14.12 23.54 -16.59
C GLY A 322 12.90 23.16 -15.75
N GLY A 323 13.03 22.03 -15.06
CA GLY A 323 12.02 21.53 -14.15
C GLY A 323 12.62 20.54 -13.16
N PHE A 324 12.17 20.60 -11.92
CA PHE A 324 12.59 19.71 -10.85
C PHE A 324 11.37 19.17 -10.13
N ASP A 325 11.51 18.02 -9.46
CA ASP A 325 10.39 17.48 -8.71
C ASP A 325 10.27 18.19 -7.35
N LEU A 326 9.12 18.82 -7.14
CA LEU A 326 8.58 19.27 -5.87
C LEU A 326 8.38 18.07 -4.96
N THR A 327 8.99 18.13 -3.78
CA THR A 327 8.89 17.12 -2.72
C THR A 327 8.17 17.64 -1.48
N GLY A 328 7.90 18.95 -1.43
CA GLY A 328 7.16 19.61 -0.35
C GLY A 328 7.24 21.13 -0.46
N ALA A 329 6.55 21.80 0.44
CA ALA A 329 6.62 23.25 0.61
C ALA A 329 6.34 23.60 2.06
N ASP A 330 6.91 24.72 2.53
CA ASP A 330 6.66 25.32 3.83
C ASP A 330 6.77 26.85 3.75
N ARG A 331 6.43 27.57 4.82
CA ARG A 331 6.70 29.01 4.92
C ARG A 331 8.22 29.24 4.97
N ALA A 332 8.69 30.20 4.18
CA ALA A 332 10.06 30.66 4.30
C ALA A 332 10.21 31.55 5.55
N ARG A 333 11.45 31.78 5.97
CA ARG A 333 11.75 32.74 7.04
C ARG A 333 11.49 34.18 6.62
N GLU A 334 11.67 34.47 5.34
CA GLU A 334 11.40 35.79 4.76
C GLU A 334 9.89 36.04 4.75
N ASP A 335 9.50 37.23 5.20
CA ASP A 335 8.08 37.56 5.37
C ASP A 335 7.32 37.47 4.04
N GLY A 336 6.13 36.87 4.11
CA GLY A 336 5.28 36.61 2.95
C GLY A 336 5.85 35.60 1.94
N CYS A 337 6.99 34.95 2.19
CA CYS A 337 7.60 34.01 1.24
C CYS A 337 7.33 32.54 1.59
N ILE A 338 7.47 31.67 0.60
CA ILE A 338 7.44 30.21 0.75
C ILE A 338 8.79 29.60 0.38
N GLU A 339 9.08 28.45 0.98
CA GLU A 339 10.21 27.58 0.66
C GLU A 339 9.65 26.34 -0.06
N LEU A 340 9.95 26.20 -1.36
CA LEU A 340 9.66 24.98 -2.12
C LEU A 340 10.82 24.01 -2.01
N TRP A 341 10.52 22.76 -1.71
CA TRP A 341 11.52 21.70 -1.58
C TRP A 341 11.61 20.97 -2.90
N VAL A 342 12.77 20.99 -3.53
CA VAL A 342 13.02 20.32 -4.80
C VAL A 342 14.26 19.44 -4.68
N GLN A 343 14.43 18.47 -5.58
CA GLN A 343 15.49 17.46 -5.48
C GLN A 343 16.90 18.05 -5.25
N GLY A 344 17.34 18.05 -3.99
CA GLY A 344 18.68 18.46 -3.56
C GLY A 344 18.85 19.93 -3.15
N PHE A 345 17.80 20.77 -3.23
CA PHE A 345 17.90 22.19 -2.84
C PHE A 345 16.52 22.81 -2.54
N PHE A 346 16.54 24.04 -2.05
CA PHE A 346 15.35 24.80 -1.69
C PHE A 346 15.17 25.99 -2.62
N VAL A 347 13.93 26.37 -2.90
CA VAL A 347 13.59 27.57 -3.66
C VAL A 347 12.81 28.50 -2.77
N VAL A 348 13.27 29.74 -2.60
CA VAL A 348 12.52 30.78 -1.90
C VAL A 348 11.88 31.70 -2.92
N ALA A 349 10.56 31.92 -2.80
CA ALA A 349 9.81 32.82 -3.66
C ALA A 349 8.63 33.44 -2.90
N LYS A 350 8.17 34.61 -3.36
CA LYS A 350 7.02 35.31 -2.78
C LYS A 350 5.76 35.06 -3.62
N PRO A 351 4.82 34.23 -3.15
CA PRO A 351 3.66 33.86 -3.95
C PRO A 351 2.62 34.97 -3.97
N VAL A 352 2.03 35.21 -5.14
CA VAL A 352 0.84 36.06 -5.32
C VAL A 352 -0.42 35.21 -5.22
N ARG A 353 -0.44 34.08 -5.95
CA ARG A 353 -1.54 33.12 -5.94
C ARG A 353 -1.12 31.79 -6.54
N LEU A 354 -1.78 30.72 -6.10
CA LEU A 354 -1.77 29.42 -6.75
C LEU A 354 -3.10 29.23 -7.47
N MET A 355 -3.07 28.83 -8.73
CA MET A 355 -4.27 28.52 -9.52
C MET A 355 -4.26 27.06 -9.92
N PHE A 356 -5.43 26.43 -9.91
CA PHE A 356 -5.69 25.15 -10.53
C PHE A 356 -6.56 25.36 -11.77
N GLU A 357 -6.18 24.73 -12.88
CA GLU A 357 -6.90 24.80 -14.15
C GLU A 357 -7.21 23.38 -14.63
N SER A 358 -8.49 23.12 -14.88
CA SER A 358 -9.00 21.84 -15.37
C SER A 358 -9.63 21.97 -16.76
N PHE A 359 -9.50 20.90 -17.54
CA PHE A 359 -10.06 20.75 -18.88
C PHE A 359 -11.12 19.63 -18.95
N GLY A 360 -11.75 19.32 -17.81
CA GLY A 360 -12.89 18.41 -17.72
C GLY A 360 -12.52 16.97 -18.11
N HIS A 361 -12.97 16.53 -19.29
CA HIS A 361 -12.77 15.16 -19.79
C HIS A 361 -11.32 14.82 -20.16
N GLU A 362 -10.41 15.79 -20.14
CA GLU A 362 -8.99 15.58 -20.37
C GLU A 362 -8.13 15.94 -19.15
N PRO A 363 -8.24 15.18 -18.04
CA PRO A 363 -7.54 15.50 -16.79
C PRO A 363 -6.02 15.51 -16.95
N GLN A 364 -5.49 14.91 -18.02
CA GLN A 364 -4.06 14.91 -18.32
C GLN A 364 -3.45 16.27 -18.64
N TRP A 365 -4.29 17.27 -18.96
CA TRP A 365 -3.88 18.65 -19.23
C TRP A 365 -4.07 19.58 -18.05
N ASN A 366 -4.67 19.11 -16.96
CA ASN A 366 -4.86 19.92 -15.78
C ASN A 366 -3.50 20.30 -15.20
N TYR A 367 -3.40 21.51 -14.63
CA TYR A 367 -2.17 22.00 -14.04
C TYR A 367 -2.42 22.93 -12.87
N PHE A 368 -1.39 23.10 -12.05
CA PHE A 368 -1.31 24.21 -11.11
C PHE A 368 -0.34 25.27 -11.64
N ARG A 369 -0.66 26.54 -11.41
CA ARG A 369 0.18 27.69 -11.75
C ARG A 369 0.39 28.54 -10.51
N LEU A 370 1.63 28.59 -10.02
CA LEU A 370 2.03 29.44 -8.90
C LEU A 370 2.62 30.72 -9.45
N GLU A 371 1.89 31.83 -9.34
CA GLU A 371 2.39 33.15 -9.71
C GLU A 371 3.16 33.76 -8.55
N ILE A 372 4.31 34.34 -8.85
CA ILE A 372 5.22 34.96 -7.88
C ILE A 372 5.44 36.42 -8.23
N GLU A 373 5.64 37.24 -7.20
CA GLU A 373 6.01 38.65 -7.35
C GLU A 373 7.52 38.85 -7.15
N LYS A 374 7.99 40.04 -7.52
CA LYS A 374 9.41 40.41 -7.40
C LYS A 374 9.81 40.51 -5.93
N LEU A 375 11.03 40.09 -5.65
CA LEU A 375 11.72 40.40 -4.40
C LEU A 375 12.87 41.35 -4.68
N THR A 376 13.25 42.14 -3.67
CA THR A 376 14.50 42.89 -3.73
C THR A 376 15.68 41.89 -3.65
N PRO A 377 16.66 41.95 -4.57
CA PRO A 377 17.88 41.14 -4.45
C PRO A 377 18.60 41.37 -3.12
N THR A 378 19.29 40.36 -2.59
CA THR A 378 20.02 40.49 -1.32
C THR A 378 21.20 41.46 -1.38
N GLY A 379 21.71 41.73 -2.59
CA GLY A 379 22.89 42.58 -2.80
C GLY A 379 24.22 41.86 -2.60
N LEU A 380 24.22 40.55 -2.34
CA LEU A 380 25.45 39.75 -2.17
C LEU A 380 26.18 39.48 -3.48
N TYR A 381 25.47 39.49 -4.61
CA TYR A 381 26.02 39.27 -5.94
C TYR A 381 25.98 40.53 -6.81
N ASN A 382 27.00 40.68 -7.66
CA ASN A 382 26.88 41.49 -8.86
C ASN A 382 26.12 40.68 -9.92
N LEU A 383 24.80 40.82 -9.93
CA LEU A 383 23.92 40.03 -10.79
C LEU A 383 24.14 40.37 -12.28
N ALA A 384 24.25 39.34 -13.11
CA ALA A 384 24.26 39.49 -14.56
C ALA A 384 22.90 39.97 -15.09
N GLU A 385 22.91 40.64 -16.24
CA GLU A 385 21.68 41.06 -16.92
C GLU A 385 20.77 39.85 -17.19
N GLY A 386 19.51 39.93 -16.73
CA GLY A 386 18.52 38.87 -16.90
C GLY A 386 18.53 37.74 -15.86
N ALA A 387 19.39 37.81 -14.83
CA ALA A 387 19.38 36.91 -13.67
C ALA A 387 17.99 36.89 -13.00
N THR A 388 17.58 35.72 -12.49
CA THR A 388 16.25 35.53 -11.89
C THR A 388 16.28 35.09 -10.44
N HIS A 389 17.45 34.63 -9.98
CA HIS A 389 17.61 34.03 -8.67
C HIS A 389 19.04 34.20 -8.16
N GLU A 390 19.19 34.11 -6.84
CA GLU A 390 20.47 34.09 -6.13
C GLU A 390 20.70 32.67 -5.59
N ASP A 391 21.89 32.10 -5.79
CA ASP A 391 22.32 30.84 -5.17
C ASP A 391 23.00 31.16 -3.83
N LEU A 392 22.38 30.78 -2.72
CA LEU A 392 22.72 31.24 -1.38
C LEU A 392 22.81 30.06 -0.41
N ILE A 393 23.55 30.26 0.68
CA ILE A 393 23.47 29.43 1.88
C ILE A 393 22.67 30.20 2.94
N ASP A 394 21.50 29.68 3.34
CA ASP A 394 20.81 30.14 4.56
C ASP A 394 21.50 29.51 5.76
N ALA A 395 22.14 30.34 6.58
CA ALA A 395 22.78 29.96 7.85
C ALA A 395 22.02 30.55 9.04
N GLY A 396 20.77 30.12 9.23
CA GLY A 396 20.00 30.51 10.40
C GLY A 396 19.22 31.82 10.25
N GLY A 397 18.94 32.25 9.03
CA GLY A 397 18.24 33.51 8.70
C GLY A 397 19.16 34.56 8.08
N GLN A 398 20.46 34.28 7.95
CA GLN A 398 21.41 35.10 7.19
C GLN A 398 21.83 34.35 5.93
N TYR A 399 21.81 35.07 4.80
CA TYR A 399 22.25 34.54 3.52
C TYR A 399 23.73 34.79 3.30
N HIS A 400 24.43 33.78 2.79
CA HIS A 400 25.84 33.85 2.42
C HIS A 400 26.04 33.34 0.99
N ILE A 401 27.11 33.78 0.33
CA ILE A 401 27.58 33.18 -0.93
C ILE A 401 28.11 31.77 -0.62
N PRO A 402 27.82 30.74 -1.45
CA PRO A 402 28.40 29.42 -1.28
C PRO A 402 29.94 29.48 -1.19
N GLY A 403 30.51 28.90 -0.13
CA GLY A 403 31.95 28.93 0.16
C GLY A 403 32.43 30.14 0.97
N THR A 404 31.56 31.09 1.33
CA THR A 404 31.91 32.24 2.18
C THR A 404 31.19 32.26 3.53
N ALA A 405 30.42 31.21 3.83
CA ALA A 405 29.77 31.08 5.13
C ALA A 405 30.85 30.78 6.19
N PRO A 406 30.81 31.41 7.40
CA PRO A 406 31.79 31.15 8.46
C PRO A 406 31.88 29.65 8.76
N ASP A 407 33.04 29.03 8.99
CA ASP A 407 33.09 27.61 9.41
C ASP A 407 32.77 27.47 10.91
N ASP A 408 31.93 26.49 11.28
CA ASP A 408 31.55 26.22 12.68
C ASP A 408 32.65 25.39 13.37
N GLU A 409 33.79 26.00 13.72
CA GLU A 409 34.87 25.26 14.41
C GLU A 409 34.70 25.15 15.95
N ASP A 410 33.67 25.74 16.58
CA ASP A 410 33.79 26.06 18.03
C ASP A 410 32.53 25.84 18.91
N GLN A 411 31.76 24.75 18.81
CA GLN A 411 30.69 24.47 19.81
C GLN A 411 30.54 23.00 20.24
N GLU A 412 31.39 22.57 21.18
CA GLU A 412 30.99 21.62 22.22
C GLU A 412 29.94 22.28 23.14
N LYS A 413 28.64 22.00 22.91
CA LYS A 413 27.54 21.83 23.91
C LYS A 413 26.17 22.13 23.30
N GLU A 414 25.34 21.08 23.27
CA GLU A 414 23.88 21.02 23.10
C GLU A 414 23.22 21.32 21.72
N ALA A 415 22.48 20.30 21.26
CA ALA A 415 21.57 20.17 20.10
C ALA A 415 22.20 19.94 18.70
N PRO A 416 21.82 18.87 17.98
CA PRO A 416 22.54 18.43 16.77
C PRO A 416 22.14 19.22 15.51
N ILE A 417 23.14 19.80 14.86
CA ILE A 417 23.38 19.85 13.40
C ILE A 417 22.11 19.82 12.53
N LYS A 418 21.41 20.96 12.46
CA LYS A 418 20.55 21.35 11.33
C LYS A 418 20.65 22.87 11.20
N LYS A 419 21.06 23.40 10.03
CA LYS A 419 20.34 24.50 9.32
C LYS A 419 21.12 25.24 8.23
N ARG A 420 22.33 24.87 7.82
CA ARG A 420 22.84 25.36 6.53
C ARG A 420 22.06 24.70 5.40
N LYS A 421 21.34 25.51 4.62
CA LYS A 421 20.59 25.05 3.44
C LYS A 421 21.07 25.81 2.23
N ARG A 422 21.32 25.10 1.12
CA ARG A 422 21.47 25.76 -0.18
C ARG A 422 20.10 26.16 -0.70
N VAL A 423 19.92 27.45 -0.96
CA VAL A 423 18.67 28.09 -1.33
C VAL A 423 18.86 28.84 -2.63
N PHE A 424 17.97 28.61 -3.58
CA PHE A 424 17.82 29.43 -4.78
C PHE A 424 16.70 30.44 -4.52
N ARG A 425 17.06 31.68 -4.20
CA ARG A 425 16.10 32.74 -3.90
C ARG A 425 15.69 33.47 -5.17
N PHE A 426 14.46 33.28 -5.63
CA PHE A 426 13.92 33.89 -6.85
C PHE A 426 13.43 35.30 -6.57
N PHE A 427 13.96 36.27 -7.32
CA PHE A 427 13.67 37.69 -7.11
C PHE A 427 12.94 38.37 -8.29
N ASN A 428 12.76 37.65 -9.41
CA ASN A 428 11.91 38.12 -10.51
C ASN A 428 10.48 37.64 -10.36
N ASP A 429 9.56 38.36 -10.98
CA ASP A 429 8.20 37.93 -11.22
C ASP A 429 8.16 36.78 -12.23
N GLY A 430 7.06 36.02 -12.18
CA GLY A 430 6.85 34.92 -13.09
C GLY A 430 5.86 33.90 -12.57
N ALA A 431 5.90 32.71 -13.17
CA ALA A 431 5.06 31.62 -12.73
C ALA A 431 5.82 30.29 -12.75
N PHE A 432 5.63 29.48 -11.71
CA PHE A 432 5.93 28.06 -11.75
C PHE A 432 4.70 27.28 -12.23
N LEU A 433 4.92 26.16 -12.89
CA LEU A 433 3.85 25.24 -13.29
C LEU A 433 4.06 23.87 -12.67
N VAL A 434 2.96 23.23 -12.27
CA VAL A 434 2.95 21.83 -11.83
C VAL A 434 1.97 21.06 -12.72
N PHE A 435 2.52 20.18 -13.55
CA PHE A 435 1.77 19.18 -14.30
C PHE A 435 2.06 17.80 -13.73
N GLN A 436 1.14 16.85 -13.91
CA GLN A 436 1.49 15.45 -13.76
C GLN A 436 2.71 15.11 -14.64
N LYS A 437 3.62 14.28 -14.13
CA LYS A 437 4.91 14.01 -14.78
C LYS A 437 4.77 13.45 -16.20
N THR A 438 3.75 12.63 -16.45
CA THR A 438 3.53 12.03 -17.78
C THR A 438 2.71 12.90 -18.75
N ALA A 439 2.33 14.12 -18.34
CA ALA A 439 1.57 15.06 -19.16
C ALA A 439 2.20 15.22 -20.54
N ILE A 440 1.34 15.34 -21.56
CA ILE A 440 1.76 15.63 -22.94
C ILE A 440 2.56 16.93 -22.97
N TYR A 441 2.16 17.92 -22.18
CA TYR A 441 2.86 19.21 -22.07
C TYR A 441 4.35 19.07 -21.71
N ASN A 442 4.69 18.15 -20.79
CA ASN A 442 6.07 17.86 -20.40
C ASN A 442 6.87 17.11 -21.48
N LYS A 443 6.21 16.61 -22.54
CA LYS A 443 6.85 15.92 -23.66
C LYS A 443 7.16 16.85 -24.83
N ILE A 444 6.81 18.13 -24.75
CA ILE A 444 7.04 19.12 -25.80
C ILE A 444 8.32 19.90 -25.46
N PRO A 445 9.47 19.70 -26.12
CA PRO A 445 10.74 20.32 -25.70
C PRO A 445 10.70 21.87 -25.65
N ALA A 446 9.84 22.49 -26.44
CA ALA A 446 9.67 23.94 -26.47
C ALA A 446 9.03 24.53 -25.18
N THR A 447 8.32 23.73 -24.38
CA THR A 447 7.65 24.21 -23.15
C THR A 447 8.62 24.49 -22.01
N TYR A 448 9.78 23.84 -22.02
CA TYR A 448 10.88 24.07 -21.07
C TYR A 448 11.64 25.38 -21.27
N ARG A 449 11.26 26.19 -22.27
CA ARG A 449 11.84 27.53 -22.52
C ARG A 449 11.16 28.66 -21.72
N GLY A 450 10.29 28.32 -20.76
CA GLY A 450 9.73 29.32 -19.83
C GLY A 450 8.65 30.25 -20.40
N LYS A 451 8.16 30.02 -21.63
CA LYS A 451 7.15 30.89 -22.27
C LYS A 451 5.89 31.12 -21.43
N HIS A 452 5.54 30.17 -20.58
CA HIS A 452 4.39 30.29 -19.68
C HIS A 452 4.53 31.45 -18.68
N SER A 453 5.76 31.82 -18.32
CA SER A 453 6.04 32.90 -17.37
C SER A 453 6.00 34.28 -18.02
N SER A 454 6.06 34.37 -19.36
CA SER A 454 6.03 35.62 -20.11
C SER A 454 4.63 36.01 -20.62
N ILE A 455 3.61 35.20 -20.31
CA ILE A 455 2.23 35.41 -20.75
C ILE A 455 1.25 35.30 -19.58
N SER A 456 0.06 35.88 -19.77
CA SER A 456 -1.00 35.84 -18.75
C SER A 456 -1.52 34.41 -18.51
N ALA A 457 -2.16 34.20 -17.35
CA ALA A 457 -2.77 32.93 -17.01
C ALA A 457 -3.84 32.49 -18.02
N ASP A 458 -4.69 33.42 -18.47
CA ASP A 458 -5.76 33.14 -19.43
C ASP A 458 -5.20 32.86 -20.84
N GLU A 459 -4.18 33.60 -21.27
CA GLU A 459 -3.49 33.33 -22.53
C GLU A 459 -2.82 31.95 -22.53
N PHE A 460 -2.15 31.59 -21.42
CA PHE A 460 -1.57 30.26 -21.28
C PHE A 460 -2.64 29.15 -21.28
N ARG A 461 -3.76 29.36 -20.58
CA ARG A 461 -4.89 28.41 -20.59
C ARG A 461 -5.41 28.17 -22.01
N ASN A 462 -5.59 29.23 -22.80
CA ASN A 462 -6.06 29.13 -24.19
C ASN A 462 -5.09 28.32 -25.07
N ILE A 463 -3.78 28.47 -24.86
CA ILE A 463 -2.76 27.67 -25.57
C ILE A 463 -2.90 26.18 -25.20
N VAL A 464 -3.05 25.87 -23.91
CA VAL A 464 -3.23 24.49 -23.44
C VAL A 464 -4.53 23.89 -23.98
N GLU A 465 -5.63 24.64 -23.95
CA GLU A 465 -6.93 24.21 -24.49
C GLU A 465 -6.88 23.93 -25.99
N GLY A 466 -6.21 24.79 -26.74
CA GLY A 466 -5.99 24.60 -28.18
C GLY A 466 -5.18 23.33 -28.47
N ALA A 467 -4.12 23.08 -27.70
CA ALA A 467 -3.31 21.87 -27.81
C ALA A 467 -4.11 20.60 -27.45
N ALA A 468 -4.89 20.65 -26.36
CA ALA A 468 -5.78 19.58 -25.92
C ALA A 468 -6.79 19.21 -27.00
N THR A 469 -7.53 20.22 -27.50
CA THR A 469 -8.53 20.06 -28.57
C THR A 469 -7.92 19.46 -29.84
N THR A 470 -6.73 19.93 -30.24
CA THR A 470 -6.05 19.45 -31.45
C THR A 470 -5.65 17.97 -31.31
N MET A 471 -5.07 17.60 -30.16
CA MET A 471 -4.71 16.21 -29.85
C MET A 471 -5.93 15.28 -29.81
N SER A 472 -7.04 15.75 -29.25
CA SER A 472 -8.32 15.03 -29.22
C SER A 472 -8.86 14.75 -30.62
N LYS A 473 -8.81 15.76 -31.51
CA LYS A 473 -9.24 15.65 -32.92
C LYS A 473 -8.35 14.71 -33.75
N LEU A 474 -7.05 14.64 -33.45
CA LEU A 474 -6.09 13.79 -34.15
C LEU A 474 -6.19 12.29 -33.77
N GLY A 475 -7.16 11.90 -32.94
CA GLY A 475 -7.40 10.49 -32.62
C GLY A 475 -6.29 9.85 -31.79
N ILE A 476 -5.38 10.63 -31.21
CA ILE A 476 -4.33 10.15 -30.29
C ILE A 476 -4.98 9.93 -28.90
N ARG A 477 -6.06 9.15 -28.84
CA ARG A 477 -6.56 8.56 -27.60
C ARG A 477 -5.65 7.40 -27.25
N ARG A 478 -4.55 7.66 -26.53
CA ARG A 478 -3.87 6.56 -25.85
C ARG A 478 -4.77 6.10 -24.70
N HIS A 479 -5.13 4.82 -24.75
CA HIS A 479 -5.99 4.11 -23.81
C HIS A 479 -5.68 4.43 -22.34
N ILE A 480 -6.61 5.14 -21.67
CA ILE A 480 -6.78 5.08 -20.21
C ILE A 480 -8.26 4.82 -19.85
N GLN A 481 -9.15 4.70 -20.84
CA GLN A 481 -10.59 4.62 -20.61
C GLN A 481 -11.17 3.27 -21.04
N THR A 482 -10.71 2.20 -20.40
CA THR A 482 -11.41 0.90 -20.39
C THR A 482 -11.37 0.30 -18.98
N ALA A 483 -12.14 0.89 -18.07
CA ALA A 483 -12.52 0.24 -16.80
C ALA A 483 -13.90 0.69 -16.28
N LYS A 484 -14.73 1.38 -17.08
CA LYS A 484 -16.01 1.93 -16.59
C LYS A 484 -17.27 1.55 -17.34
N ASN A 485 -17.21 0.75 -18.41
CA ASN A 485 -18.42 0.31 -19.10
C ASN A 485 -18.51 -1.20 -19.15
N SER A 486 -18.99 -1.78 -18.05
CA SER A 486 -19.63 -3.10 -18.06
C SER A 486 -20.75 -3.11 -17.02
N GLN A 487 -21.88 -2.48 -17.39
CA GLN A 487 -23.26 -2.88 -17.06
C GLN A 487 -24.18 -2.28 -18.15
N PRO A 488 -25.32 -2.90 -18.49
CA PRO A 488 -26.18 -3.74 -17.64
C PRO A 488 -25.74 -5.20 -17.52
#